data_AF-A0A285N0N2-F1
#
_entry.id   AF-A0A285N0N2-F1
#
_cell.length_a   1.000
_cell.length_b   1.000
_cell.length_c   1.000
_cell.angle_alpha   90.00
_cell.angle_beta   90.00
_cell.angle_gamma   90.00
#
_symmetry.space_group_name_H-M   'P 1'
#
loop_
_entity.id
_entity.type
_entity.pdbx_description
1 polymer ?
#
loop_
_entity_poly.entity_id
_entity_poly.type
_entity_poly.pdbx_seq_one_letter_code
_entity_poly.pdbx_strand_id
1 'polypeptide(L)'
;MKNKKTFNDFFNEFRRTFSDTIIFFPETFSDKRTRFTLILFVITMLLFMLGDLLYILKIWNDAGLYIMCVSTLPLLIYIFIFQNIRARKELKRNGYPRPKNWLKWESEELRDIKTKFAYTEYKVYSMAVLKTNIEIGKDLINAPIKNPFVSLEKFMEYFGKTLIGIFIALLVFNLNKEFTDKGLKLVVRMAIGMVLFYGAFSFIWIYMFRRMYFDKLYTRKKRLKEFVYVLQNILLLRLQKKERKK
;
A
#
# COMPACT_ATOMS: atom_id res chain seq x y z
N MET A 1 36.64 -2.71 15.27
CA MET A 1 35.80 -3.86 14.88
C MET A 1 34.70 -3.38 13.96
N LYS A 2 34.74 -3.68 12.65
CA LYS A 2 33.59 -3.40 11.74
C LYS A 2 32.57 -4.51 11.95
N ASN A 3 31.45 -4.22 12.61
CA ASN A 3 30.32 -5.14 12.67
C ASN A 3 29.97 -5.63 11.26
N LYS A 4 29.98 -6.96 11.06
CA LYS A 4 29.50 -7.59 9.82
C LYS A 4 27.99 -7.30 9.73
N LYS A 5 27.62 -6.19 9.09
CA LYS A 5 26.23 -5.90 8.73
C LYS A 5 25.71 -7.02 7.84
N THR A 6 24.53 -7.55 8.17
CA THR A 6 23.82 -8.51 7.32
C THR A 6 23.16 -7.81 6.14
N PHE A 7 22.72 -8.57 5.13
CA PHE A 7 21.92 -8.04 4.03
C PHE A 7 20.71 -7.23 4.53
N ASN A 8 20.02 -7.74 5.55
CA ASN A 8 18.86 -7.06 6.12
C ASN A 8 19.24 -5.73 6.77
N ASP A 9 20.41 -5.63 7.41
CA ASP A 9 20.89 -4.39 8.00
C ASP A 9 21.17 -3.34 6.91
N PHE A 10 21.87 -3.74 5.84
CA PHE A 10 22.12 -2.88 4.69
C PHE A 10 20.83 -2.41 4.01
N PHE A 11 19.89 -3.33 3.78
CA PHE A 11 18.63 -3.00 3.14
C PHE A 11 17.75 -2.11 4.03
N ASN A 12 17.72 -2.35 5.34
CA ASN A 12 16.97 -1.52 6.28
C ASN A 12 17.58 -0.13 6.43
N GLU A 13 18.90 -0.02 6.48
CA GLU A 13 19.62 1.25 6.45
C GLU A 13 19.34 2.00 5.15
N PHE A 14 19.44 1.33 4.00
CA PHE A 14 19.08 1.93 2.71
C PHE A 14 17.66 2.51 2.74
N ARG A 15 16.71 1.72 3.22
CA ARG A 15 15.30 2.11 3.32
C ARG A 15 15.04 3.29 4.26
N ARG A 16 15.83 3.39 5.34
CA ARG A 16 15.68 4.44 6.37
C ARG A 16 16.42 5.71 6.01
N THR A 17 17.53 5.63 5.29
CA THR A 17 18.40 6.79 5.05
C THR A 17 18.21 7.37 3.65
N PHE A 18 17.86 6.53 2.67
CA PHE A 18 17.80 6.93 1.26
C PHE A 18 16.39 6.89 0.66
N SER A 19 15.34 7.03 1.47
CA SER A 19 14.00 7.23 0.91
C SER A 19 13.90 8.63 0.30
N ASP A 20 13.13 8.76 -0.78
CA ASP A 20 12.93 10.06 -1.45
C ASP A 20 12.36 11.10 -0.49
N THR A 21 11.47 10.67 0.41
CA THR A 21 10.88 11.51 1.45
C THR A 21 11.90 12.11 2.41
N ILE A 22 13.03 11.42 2.65
CA ILE A 22 14.06 11.86 3.58
C ILE A 22 15.11 12.70 2.87
N ILE A 23 15.53 12.29 1.67
CA ILE A 23 16.56 13.00 0.91
C ILE A 23 16.00 14.31 0.32
N PHE A 24 14.81 14.26 -0.28
CA PHE A 24 14.32 15.33 -1.15
C PHE A 24 13.19 16.15 -0.53
N PHE A 25 12.46 15.57 0.44
CA PHE A 25 11.24 16.15 0.98
C PHE A 25 11.14 16.18 2.52
N PRO A 26 12.23 16.51 3.26
CA PRO A 26 12.23 16.49 4.72
C PRO A 26 11.17 17.40 5.35
N GLU A 27 10.78 18.51 4.71
CA GLU A 27 9.75 19.40 5.24
C GLU A 27 8.34 18.94 4.90
N THR A 28 8.11 18.52 3.64
CA THR A 28 6.79 18.08 3.16
C THR A 28 6.31 16.84 3.91
N PHE A 29 7.21 15.89 4.20
CA PHE A 29 6.89 14.66 4.97
C PHE A 29 7.45 14.68 6.40
N SER A 30 7.73 15.87 6.95
CA SER A 30 8.15 16.03 8.35
C SER A 30 7.14 15.42 9.33
N ASP A 31 7.61 15.00 10.50
CA ASP A 31 6.76 14.42 11.56
C ASP A 31 5.59 15.33 11.93
N LYS A 32 5.82 16.66 11.98
CA LYS A 32 4.76 17.65 12.25
C LYS A 32 3.65 17.60 11.19
N ARG A 33 4.01 17.47 9.91
CA ARG A 33 3.04 17.41 8.80
C ARG A 33 2.36 16.04 8.72
N THR A 34 3.09 14.99 9.03
CA THR A 34 2.55 13.63 9.13
C THR A 34 1.50 13.54 10.23
N ARG A 35 1.77 14.10 11.42
CA ARG A 35 0.80 14.20 12.52
C ARG A 35 -0.45 15.00 12.12
N PHE A 36 -0.28 16.14 11.44
CA PHE A 36 -1.41 16.92 10.93
C PHE A 36 -2.27 16.11 9.95
N THR A 37 -1.63 15.41 9.01
CA THR A 37 -2.32 14.55 8.04
C THR A 37 -3.08 13.43 8.74
N LEU A 38 -2.50 12.86 9.80
CA LEU A 38 -3.14 11.82 10.61
C LEU A 38 -4.36 12.36 11.36
N ILE A 39 -4.28 13.56 11.94
CA ILE A 39 -5.44 14.21 12.57
C ILE A 39 -6.56 14.43 11.56
N LEU A 40 -6.23 14.98 10.38
CA LEU A 40 -7.19 15.19 9.29
C LEU A 40 -7.84 13.87 8.86
N PHE A 41 -7.05 12.81 8.74
CA PHE A 41 -7.53 11.47 8.42
C PHE A 41 -8.49 10.92 9.47
N VAL A 42 -8.16 11.05 10.76
CA VAL A 42 -9.02 10.59 11.87
C VAL A 42 -10.35 11.35 11.85
N ILE A 43 -10.33 12.67 11.66
CA ILE A 43 -11.55 13.47 11.57
C ILE A 43 -12.42 13.02 10.38
N THR A 44 -11.81 12.84 9.20
CA THR A 44 -12.51 12.32 8.01
C THR A 44 -13.12 10.94 8.28
N MET A 45 -12.40 10.02 8.92
CA MET A 45 -12.92 8.69 9.22
C MET A 45 -14.09 8.72 10.22
N LEU A 46 -14.02 9.57 11.25
CA LEU A 46 -15.11 9.73 12.21
C LEU A 46 -16.38 10.26 11.54
N LEU A 47 -16.24 11.29 10.69
CA LEU A 47 -17.37 11.84 9.93
C LEU A 47 -17.92 10.83 8.93
N PHE A 48 -17.06 10.08 8.26
CA PHE A 48 -17.48 9.03 7.34
C PHE A 48 -18.28 7.94 8.07
N MET A 49 -17.80 7.47 9.23
CA MET A 49 -18.53 6.49 10.06
C MET A 49 -19.87 7.04 10.57
N LEU A 50 -19.94 8.33 10.93
CA LEU A 50 -21.19 8.97 11.31
C LEU A 50 -22.18 9.00 10.14
N GLY A 51 -21.73 9.36 8.94
CA GLY A 51 -22.57 9.35 7.74
C GLY A 51 -23.06 7.95 7.37
N ASP A 52 -22.20 6.94 7.49
CA ASP A 52 -22.54 5.54 7.26
C ASP A 52 -23.59 5.04 8.28
N LEU A 53 -23.44 5.40 9.56
CA LEU A 53 -24.40 5.06 10.61
C LEU A 53 -25.78 5.70 10.36
N LEU A 54 -25.82 6.97 9.97
CA LEU A 54 -27.06 7.68 9.60
C LEU A 54 -27.77 6.99 8.42
N TYR A 55 -27.00 6.60 7.40
CA TYR A 55 -27.51 5.89 6.23
C TYR A 55 -28.06 4.50 6.56
N ILE A 56 -27.33 3.70 7.35
CA ILE A 56 -27.75 2.34 7.74
C ILE A 56 -29.01 2.37 8.61
N LEU A 57 -29.10 3.32 9.55
CA LEU A 57 -30.25 3.46 10.43
C LEU A 57 -31.48 4.10 9.75
N LYS A 58 -31.36 4.47 8.46
CA LYS A 58 -32.38 5.20 7.71
C LYS A 58 -32.77 6.55 8.34
N ILE A 59 -31.88 7.12 9.13
CA ILE A 59 -32.06 8.42 9.76
C ILE A 59 -31.38 9.44 8.84
N TRP A 60 -32.18 10.19 8.07
CA TRP A 60 -31.71 11.19 7.12
C TRP A 60 -30.71 10.64 6.08
N ASN A 61 -31.16 9.64 5.31
CA ASN A 61 -30.35 8.95 4.29
C ASN A 61 -29.53 9.88 3.39
N ASP A 62 -30.15 10.92 2.84
CA ASP A 62 -29.46 11.84 1.93
C ASP A 62 -28.36 12.63 2.66
N ALA A 63 -28.64 13.08 3.89
CA ALA A 63 -27.67 13.80 4.72
C ALA A 63 -26.48 12.91 5.12
N GLY A 64 -26.72 11.63 5.44
CA GLY A 64 -25.65 10.66 5.72
C GLY A 64 -24.70 10.49 4.53
N LEU A 65 -25.26 10.40 3.32
CA LEU A 65 -24.51 10.26 2.06
C LEU A 65 -23.69 11.53 1.75
N TYR A 66 -24.25 12.73 1.97
CA TYR A 66 -23.52 13.99 1.87
C TYR A 66 -22.36 14.07 2.86
N ILE A 67 -22.56 13.68 4.12
CA ILE A 67 -21.51 13.68 5.14
C ILE A 67 -20.36 12.75 4.75
N MET A 68 -20.64 11.56 4.23
CA MET A 68 -19.62 10.63 3.73
C MET A 68 -18.81 11.24 2.58
N CYS A 69 -19.48 11.81 1.57
CA CYS A 69 -18.81 12.38 0.41
C CYS A 69 -17.99 13.62 0.77
N VAL A 70 -18.57 14.56 1.52
CA VAL A 70 -17.94 15.84 1.84
C VAL A 70 -16.78 15.66 2.83
N SER A 71 -16.87 14.73 3.77
CA SER A 71 -15.79 14.50 4.75
C SER A 71 -14.48 13.99 4.12
N THR A 72 -14.56 13.30 2.98
CA THR A 72 -13.38 12.77 2.27
C THR A 72 -12.69 13.81 1.40
N LEU A 73 -13.42 14.83 0.91
CA LEU A 73 -12.89 15.85 -0.01
C LEU A 73 -11.69 16.62 0.56
N PRO A 74 -11.70 17.15 1.81
CA PRO A 74 -10.55 17.85 2.38
C PRO A 74 -9.28 17.00 2.44
N LEU A 75 -9.42 15.71 2.78
CA LEU A 75 -8.30 14.77 2.83
C LEU A 75 -7.73 14.53 1.43
N LEU A 76 -8.58 14.30 0.44
CA LEU A 76 -8.18 14.10 -0.95
C LEU A 76 -7.49 15.35 -1.51
N ILE A 77 -8.09 16.53 -1.33
CA ILE A 77 -7.50 17.81 -1.74
C ILE A 77 -6.14 18.00 -1.07
N TYR A 78 -6.03 17.69 0.22
CA TYR A 78 -4.77 17.83 0.93
C TYR A 78 -3.68 16.91 0.38
N ILE A 79 -3.97 15.62 0.21
CA ILE A 79 -3.01 14.60 -0.25
C ILE A 79 -2.64 14.81 -1.73
N PHE A 80 -3.62 15.02 -2.60
CA PHE A 80 -3.37 15.08 -4.04
C PHE A 80 -2.96 16.46 -4.55
N ILE A 81 -3.38 17.55 -3.89
CA ILE A 81 -3.11 18.91 -4.38
C ILE A 81 -2.07 19.57 -3.49
N PHE A 82 -2.34 19.75 -2.20
CA PHE A 82 -1.47 20.53 -1.33
C PHE A 82 -0.11 19.87 -1.08
N GLN A 83 -0.05 18.55 -0.83
CA GLN A 83 1.23 17.86 -0.66
C GLN A 83 2.06 17.91 -1.94
N ASN A 84 1.45 17.69 -3.11
CA ASN A 84 2.12 17.80 -4.40
C ASN A 84 2.71 19.19 -4.65
N ILE A 85 1.93 20.25 -4.40
CA ILE A 85 2.40 21.64 -4.55
C ILE A 85 3.58 21.91 -3.62
N ARG A 86 3.52 21.44 -2.36
CA ARG A 86 4.59 21.62 -1.38
C ARG A 86 5.85 20.86 -1.77
N ALA A 87 5.72 19.59 -2.17
CA ALA A 87 6.82 18.78 -2.66
C ALA A 87 7.55 19.48 -3.82
N ARG A 88 6.81 20.03 -4.79
CA ARG A 88 7.41 20.76 -5.92
C ARG A 88 8.07 22.08 -5.50
N LYS A 89 7.50 22.79 -4.52
CA LYS A 89 8.13 24.00 -3.95
C LYS A 89 9.43 23.66 -3.22
N GLU A 90 9.46 22.56 -2.48
CA GLU A 90 10.64 22.08 -1.77
C GLU A 90 11.75 21.66 -2.73
N LEU A 91 11.42 20.90 -3.79
CA LEU A 91 12.39 20.59 -4.86
C LEU A 91 12.98 21.86 -5.48
N LYS A 92 12.13 22.84 -5.81
CA LYS A 92 12.58 24.12 -6.38
C LYS A 92 13.54 24.84 -5.43
N ARG A 93 13.20 24.91 -4.14
CA ARG A 93 14.01 25.60 -3.12
C ARG A 93 15.37 24.93 -2.93
N ASN A 94 15.41 23.60 -3.00
CA ASN A 94 16.62 22.81 -2.82
C ASN A 94 17.43 22.62 -4.12
N GLY A 95 17.02 23.25 -5.23
CA GLY A 95 17.72 23.15 -6.52
C GLY A 95 17.59 21.80 -7.23
N TYR A 96 16.61 20.98 -6.85
CA TYR A 96 16.39 19.65 -7.42
C TYR A 96 15.49 19.68 -8.67
N PRO A 97 15.69 18.73 -9.59
CA PRO A 97 14.91 18.65 -10.82
C PRO A 97 13.42 18.38 -10.53
N ARG A 98 12.57 19.06 -11.29
CA ARG A 98 11.11 19.00 -11.12
C ARG A 98 10.49 18.09 -12.18
N PRO A 99 9.49 17.27 -11.81
CA PRO A 99 8.77 16.47 -12.78
C PRO A 99 7.98 17.36 -13.75
N LYS A 100 7.93 16.92 -15.01
CA LYS A 100 7.14 17.56 -16.08
C LYS A 100 5.64 17.51 -15.78
N ASN A 101 5.15 16.38 -15.26
CA ASN A 101 3.75 16.23 -14.85
C ASN A 101 3.50 16.93 -13.51
N TRP A 102 2.45 17.75 -13.45
CA TRP A 102 2.12 18.55 -12.27
C TRP A 102 1.51 17.75 -11.10
N LEU A 103 0.88 16.60 -11.40
CA LEU A 103 0.29 15.69 -10.41
C LEU A 103 1.30 14.70 -9.81
N LYS A 104 2.53 14.70 -10.30
CA LYS A 104 3.61 13.84 -9.82
C LYS A 104 4.67 14.69 -9.14
N TRP A 105 5.27 14.15 -8.09
CA TRP A 105 6.40 14.77 -7.39
C TRP A 105 7.72 14.02 -7.62
N GLU A 106 7.69 12.71 -7.94
CA GLU A 106 8.88 11.93 -8.33
C GLU A 106 9.33 12.31 -9.76
N SER A 107 10.60 12.72 -9.91
CA SER A 107 11.29 12.85 -11.21
C SER A 107 12.32 11.73 -11.38
N GLU A 108 12.53 11.27 -12.61
CA GLU A 108 13.53 10.23 -12.90
C GLU A 108 14.95 10.68 -12.54
N GLU A 109 15.24 11.96 -12.74
CA GLU A 109 16.53 12.60 -12.42
C GLU A 109 16.85 12.60 -10.91
N LEU A 110 15.84 12.49 -10.04
CA LEU A 110 16.06 12.33 -8.60
C LEU A 110 16.73 10.99 -8.27
N ARG A 111 16.53 9.95 -9.09
CA ARG A 111 17.18 8.65 -8.89
C ARG A 111 18.69 8.74 -9.06
N ASP A 112 19.16 9.55 -10.00
CA ASP A 112 20.59 9.75 -10.25
C ASP A 112 21.24 10.51 -9.09
N ILE A 113 20.57 11.56 -8.60
CA ILE A 113 21.02 12.32 -7.44
C ILE A 113 21.08 11.43 -6.20
N LYS A 114 20.05 10.61 -5.97
CA LYS A 114 20.05 9.63 -4.87
C LYS A 114 21.19 8.63 -4.99
N THR A 115 21.50 8.16 -6.19
CA THR A 115 22.62 7.24 -6.43
C THR A 115 23.96 7.90 -6.06
N LYS A 116 24.13 9.20 -6.31
CA LYS A 116 25.31 9.95 -5.87
C LYS A 116 25.42 10.04 -4.34
N PHE A 117 24.31 10.32 -3.64
CA PHE A 117 24.27 10.29 -2.17
C PHE A 117 24.56 8.90 -1.61
N ALA A 118 23.99 7.85 -2.19
CA ALA A 118 24.30 6.49 -1.77
C ALA A 118 25.75 6.12 -2.06
N TYR A 119 26.34 6.59 -3.17
CA TYR A 119 27.75 6.35 -3.47
C TYR A 119 28.68 6.88 -2.37
N THR A 120 28.43 8.08 -1.82
CA THR A 120 29.31 8.66 -0.79
C THR A 120 29.33 7.82 0.48
N GLU A 121 28.20 7.25 0.87
CA GLU A 121 28.06 6.41 2.06
C GLU A 121 28.57 4.99 1.82
N TYR A 122 28.26 4.41 0.67
CA TYR A 122 28.60 3.01 0.40
C TYR A 122 30.01 2.82 -0.15
N LYS A 123 30.73 3.88 -0.56
CA LYS A 123 32.12 3.80 -1.11
C LYS A 123 33.10 3.03 -0.21
N VAL A 124 32.86 3.02 1.10
CA VAL A 124 33.72 2.41 2.13
C VAL A 124 33.62 0.88 2.21
N TYR A 125 32.56 0.28 1.66
CA TYR A 125 32.38 -1.18 1.64
C TYR A 125 33.16 -1.82 0.48
N SER A 126 33.63 -3.05 0.65
CA SER A 126 34.39 -3.76 -0.39
C SER A 126 33.51 -4.14 -1.58
N MET A 127 34.11 -4.30 -2.76
CA MET A 127 33.37 -4.72 -3.96
C MET A 127 32.72 -6.11 -3.79
N ALA A 128 33.35 -7.00 -3.03
CA ALA A 128 32.79 -8.31 -2.71
C ALA A 128 31.49 -8.19 -1.91
N VAL A 129 31.46 -7.35 -0.86
CA VAL A 129 30.25 -7.10 -0.07
C VAL A 129 29.13 -6.53 -0.93
N LEU A 130 29.43 -5.60 -1.84
CA LEU A 130 28.43 -5.06 -2.76
C LEU A 130 27.86 -6.14 -3.70
N LYS A 131 28.72 -6.99 -4.28
CA LYS A 131 28.29 -8.09 -5.16
C LYS A 131 27.37 -9.07 -4.43
N THR A 132 27.76 -9.51 -3.23
CA THR A 132 26.94 -10.42 -2.42
C THR A 132 25.57 -9.81 -2.09
N ASN A 133 25.50 -8.52 -1.75
CA ASN A 133 24.22 -7.85 -1.50
C ASN A 133 23.36 -7.72 -2.77
N ILE A 134 23.98 -7.49 -3.93
CA ILE A 134 23.28 -7.46 -5.23
C ILE A 134 22.68 -8.84 -5.56
N GLU A 135 23.44 -9.91 -5.35
CA GLU A 135 22.99 -11.29 -5.61
C GLU A 135 21.80 -11.66 -4.71
N ILE A 136 21.95 -11.50 -3.39
CA ILE A 136 20.86 -11.75 -2.43
C ILE A 136 19.62 -10.90 -2.77
N GLY A 137 19.83 -9.63 -3.16
CA GLY A 137 18.76 -8.74 -3.58
C GLY A 137 18.02 -9.23 -4.82
N LYS A 138 18.74 -9.70 -5.84
CA LYS A 138 18.15 -10.26 -7.07
C LYS A 138 17.34 -11.52 -6.77
N ASP A 139 17.86 -12.41 -5.95
CA ASP A 139 17.17 -13.64 -5.56
C ASP A 139 15.84 -13.33 -4.85
N LEU A 140 15.85 -12.36 -3.94
CA LEU A 140 14.65 -11.92 -3.22
C LEU A 140 13.64 -11.17 -4.12
N ILE A 141 14.09 -10.48 -5.17
CA ILE A 141 13.19 -9.86 -6.17
C ILE A 141 12.46 -10.95 -6.95
N ASN A 142 13.19 -11.97 -7.40
CA ASN A 142 12.71 -13.06 -8.23
C ASN A 142 11.95 -14.13 -7.45
N ALA A 143 12.10 -14.16 -6.11
CA ALA A 143 11.37 -15.09 -5.27
C ALA A 143 9.85 -14.98 -5.48
N PRO A 144 9.15 -16.12 -5.63
CA PRO A 144 7.70 -16.13 -5.79
C PRO A 144 7.05 -15.51 -4.55
N ILE A 145 6.04 -14.67 -4.80
CA ILE A 145 5.25 -14.09 -3.70
C ILE A 145 4.44 -15.24 -3.10
N LYS A 146 4.85 -15.75 -1.94
CA LYS A 146 4.02 -16.67 -1.15
C LYS A 146 2.74 -15.91 -0.81
N ASN A 147 1.61 -16.35 -1.34
CA ASN A 147 0.30 -15.84 -0.97
C ASN A 147 -0.11 -16.53 0.35
N PRO A 148 -0.02 -15.86 1.52
CA PRO A 148 -0.37 -16.48 2.79
C PRO A 148 -1.88 -16.75 2.91
N PHE A 149 -2.66 -16.17 2.00
CA PHE A 149 -4.10 -16.25 2.01
C PHE A 149 -4.67 -17.42 1.24
N VAL A 150 -3.84 -18.27 0.62
CA VAL A 150 -4.30 -19.46 -0.11
C VAL A 150 -5.17 -20.36 0.77
N SER A 151 -4.78 -20.54 2.04
CA SER A 151 -5.57 -21.32 3.00
C SER A 151 -6.89 -20.64 3.34
N LEU A 152 -6.92 -19.30 3.40
CA LEU A 152 -8.14 -18.55 3.67
C LEU A 152 -9.07 -18.51 2.45
N GLU A 153 -8.53 -18.40 1.22
CA GLU A 153 -9.29 -18.50 -0.03
C GLU A 153 -9.99 -19.86 -0.13
N LYS A 154 -9.27 -20.95 0.18
CA LYS A 154 -9.85 -22.30 0.26
C LYS A 154 -10.91 -22.42 1.35
N PHE A 155 -10.69 -21.82 2.53
CA PHE A 155 -11.67 -21.78 3.61
C PHE A 155 -12.94 -21.03 3.18
N MET A 156 -12.80 -19.88 2.53
CA MET A 156 -13.92 -19.08 2.03
C MET A 156 -14.69 -19.80 0.92
N GLU A 157 -14.00 -20.49 0.02
CA GLU A 157 -14.63 -21.31 -1.01
C GLU A 157 -15.46 -22.43 -0.38
N TYR A 158 -14.92 -23.12 0.63
CA TYR A 158 -15.62 -24.16 1.37
C TYR A 158 -16.84 -23.61 2.14
N PHE A 159 -16.66 -22.47 2.81
CA PHE A 159 -17.72 -21.80 3.56
C PHE A 159 -18.86 -21.33 2.64
N GLY A 160 -18.52 -20.73 1.49
CA GLY A 160 -19.50 -20.34 0.46
C GLY A 160 -20.28 -21.53 -0.08
N LYS A 161 -19.61 -22.64 -0.40
CA LYS A 161 -20.27 -23.90 -0.82
C LYS A 161 -21.21 -24.45 0.25
N THR A 162 -20.80 -24.40 1.52
CA THR A 162 -21.61 -24.84 2.67
C THR A 162 -22.86 -23.97 2.83
N LEU A 163 -22.73 -22.65 2.71
CA LEU A 163 -23.87 -21.72 2.77
C LEU A 163 -24.88 -21.94 1.64
N ILE A 164 -24.39 -22.15 0.41
CA ILE A 164 -25.26 -22.49 -0.74
C ILE A 164 -26.01 -23.80 -0.46
N GLY A 165 -25.33 -24.80 0.10
CA GLY A 165 -25.96 -26.07 0.50
C GLY A 165 -27.07 -25.88 1.54
N ILE A 166 -26.81 -25.08 2.59
CA ILE A 166 -27.81 -24.73 3.62
C ILE A 166 -29.00 -23.99 2.99
N PHE A 167 -28.73 -23.08 2.06
CA PHE A 167 -29.77 -22.33 1.35
C PHE A 167 -30.67 -23.24 0.51
N ILE A 168 -30.08 -24.16 -0.26
CA ILE A 168 -30.83 -25.15 -1.05
C ILE A 168 -31.65 -26.06 -0.12
N ALA A 169 -31.07 -26.52 0.99
CA ALA A 169 -31.78 -27.36 1.96
C ALA A 169 -32.98 -26.62 2.60
N LEU A 170 -32.83 -25.34 2.93
CA LEU A 170 -33.92 -24.50 3.43
C LEU A 170 -35.00 -24.26 2.36
N LEU A 171 -34.61 -24.12 1.09
CA LEU A 171 -35.55 -24.02 -0.03
C LEU A 171 -36.36 -25.30 -0.19
N VAL A 172 -35.69 -26.46 -0.24
CA VAL A 172 -36.33 -27.79 -0.37
C VAL A 172 -37.24 -28.09 0.82
N PHE A 173 -36.80 -27.77 2.04
CA PHE A 173 -37.59 -27.95 3.25
C PHE A 173 -38.88 -27.10 3.24
N ASN A 174 -38.81 -25.86 2.75
CA ASN A 174 -39.99 -25.00 2.64
C ASN A 174 -40.87 -25.33 1.43
N LEU A 175 -40.30 -25.85 0.34
CA LEU A 175 -41.07 -26.35 -0.83
C LEU A 175 -41.95 -27.56 -0.48
N ASN A 176 -41.54 -28.36 0.50
CA ASN A 176 -42.27 -29.56 0.96
C ASN A 176 -43.35 -29.28 2.02
N LYS A 177 -43.51 -28.05 2.51
CA LYS A 177 -44.63 -27.63 3.37
C LYS A 177 -45.54 -26.71 2.57
N GLU A 178 -46.86 -26.78 2.79
CA GLU A 178 -47.84 -25.89 2.14
C GLU A 178 -47.36 -24.43 2.22
N PHE A 179 -47.15 -23.83 1.05
CA PHE A 179 -46.50 -22.53 0.91
C PHE A 179 -47.33 -21.44 1.58
N THR A 180 -46.91 -21.01 2.77
CA THR A 180 -47.41 -19.77 3.35
C THR A 180 -46.57 -18.60 2.84
N ASP A 181 -47.23 -17.52 2.41
CA ASP A 181 -46.60 -16.29 1.89
C ASP A 181 -45.58 -15.67 2.89
N LYS A 182 -45.75 -15.96 4.20
CA LYS A 182 -44.81 -15.59 5.26
C LYS A 182 -43.49 -16.40 5.21
N GLY A 183 -43.54 -17.69 4.89
CA GLY A 183 -42.37 -18.55 4.77
C GLY A 183 -41.49 -18.16 3.57
N LEU A 184 -42.10 -17.87 2.42
CA LEU A 184 -41.40 -17.38 1.23
C LEU A 184 -40.68 -16.05 1.51
N LYS A 185 -41.38 -15.09 2.15
CA LYS A 185 -40.78 -13.80 2.54
C LYS A 185 -39.59 -13.97 3.49
N LEU A 186 -39.65 -14.92 4.43
CA LEU A 186 -38.55 -15.22 5.34
C LEU A 186 -37.33 -15.79 4.59
N VAL A 187 -37.55 -16.77 3.71
CA VAL A 187 -36.49 -17.42 2.91
C VAL A 187 -35.81 -16.44 1.97
N VAL A 188 -36.59 -15.62 1.26
CA VAL A 188 -36.04 -14.58 0.37
C VAL A 188 -35.26 -13.53 1.16
N ARG A 189 -35.75 -13.13 2.34
CA ARG A 189 -35.05 -12.16 3.20
C ARG A 189 -33.73 -12.73 3.75
N MET A 190 -33.71 -14.00 4.13
CA MET A 190 -32.48 -14.70 4.52
C MET A 190 -31.51 -14.86 3.34
N ALA A 191 -32.00 -15.14 2.14
CA ALA A 191 -31.19 -15.22 0.92
C ALA A 191 -30.49 -13.88 0.62
N ILE A 192 -31.26 -12.78 0.62
CA ILE A 192 -30.76 -11.44 0.38
C ILE A 192 -29.77 -11.04 1.49
N GLY A 193 -30.08 -11.35 2.75
CA GLY A 193 -29.18 -11.11 3.88
C GLY A 193 -27.85 -11.86 3.76
N MET A 194 -27.88 -13.14 3.35
CA MET A 194 -26.67 -13.93 3.11
C MET A 194 -25.85 -13.40 1.93
N VAL A 195 -26.50 -13.00 0.83
CA VAL A 195 -25.84 -12.42 -0.35
C VAL A 195 -25.17 -11.08 0.01
N LEU A 196 -25.87 -10.22 0.76
CA LEU A 196 -25.32 -8.95 1.23
C LEU A 196 -24.16 -9.16 2.23
N PHE A 197 -24.29 -10.12 3.16
CA PHE A 197 -23.23 -10.45 4.10
C PHE A 197 -21.99 -11.01 3.39
N TYR A 198 -22.17 -11.94 2.45
CA TYR A 198 -21.09 -12.46 1.62
C TYR A 198 -20.45 -11.38 0.75
N GLY A 199 -21.25 -10.48 0.17
CA GLY A 199 -20.78 -9.32 -0.58
C GLY A 199 -19.92 -8.37 0.27
N ALA A 200 -20.39 -8.01 1.46
CA ALA A 200 -19.66 -7.16 2.40
C ALA A 200 -18.35 -7.82 2.87
N PHE A 201 -18.38 -9.11 3.20
CA PHE A 201 -17.20 -9.85 3.64
C PHE A 201 -16.17 -10.02 2.51
N SER A 202 -16.62 -10.33 1.29
CA SER A 202 -15.77 -10.40 0.10
C SER A 202 -15.15 -9.04 -0.24
N PHE A 203 -15.90 -7.94 -0.05
CA PHE A 203 -15.39 -6.59 -0.24
C PHE A 203 -14.28 -6.25 0.76
N ILE A 204 -14.51 -6.46 2.07
CA ILE A 204 -13.50 -6.28 3.12
C ILE A 204 -12.27 -7.15 2.83
N TRP A 205 -12.47 -8.39 2.41
CA TRP A 205 -11.41 -9.32 2.07
C TRP A 205 -10.51 -8.83 0.91
N ILE A 206 -11.12 -8.55 -0.24
CA ILE A 206 -10.41 -8.17 -1.46
C ILE A 206 -9.75 -6.80 -1.29
N TYR A 207 -10.47 -5.83 -0.71
CA TYR A 207 -10.03 -4.44 -0.68
C TYR A 207 -9.23 -4.06 0.55
N MET A 208 -9.46 -4.65 1.73
CA MET A 208 -8.69 -4.33 2.93
C MET A 208 -7.51 -5.27 3.13
N PHE A 209 -7.74 -6.59 3.19
CA PHE A 209 -6.68 -7.52 3.60
C PHE A 209 -5.75 -7.91 2.46
N ARG A 210 -6.32 -8.36 1.33
CA ARG A 210 -5.55 -8.80 0.18
C ARG A 210 -4.75 -7.64 -0.41
N ARG A 211 -5.42 -6.52 -0.70
CA ARG A 211 -4.77 -5.33 -1.25
C ARG A 211 -3.68 -4.77 -0.34
N MET A 212 -3.92 -4.59 0.96
CA MET A 212 -2.91 -4.05 1.88
C MET A 212 -1.66 -4.94 1.99
N TYR A 213 -1.83 -6.26 1.99
CA TYR A 213 -0.70 -7.20 2.00
C TYR A 213 0.10 -7.17 0.68
N PHE A 214 -0.58 -7.23 -0.46
CA PHE A 214 0.07 -7.16 -1.76
C PHE A 214 0.72 -5.80 -2.00
N ASP A 215 0.13 -4.71 -1.52
CA ASP A 215 0.72 -3.37 -1.55
C ASP A 215 1.99 -3.29 -0.70
N LYS A 216 2.00 -3.91 0.49
CA LYS A 216 3.18 -3.99 1.35
C LYS A 216 4.31 -4.79 0.70
N LEU A 217 3.98 -5.92 0.06
CA LEU A 217 4.96 -6.74 -0.67
C LEU A 217 5.47 -6.05 -1.94
N TYR A 218 4.58 -5.43 -2.72
CA TYR A 218 4.92 -4.69 -3.93
C TYR A 218 5.82 -3.50 -3.59
N THR A 219 5.50 -2.77 -2.51
CA THR A 219 6.33 -1.68 -1.99
C THR A 219 7.70 -2.20 -1.55
N ARG A 220 7.77 -3.35 -0.87
CA ARG A 220 9.04 -3.98 -0.49
C ARG A 220 9.86 -4.37 -1.73
N LYS A 221 9.26 -5.03 -2.73
CA LYS A 221 9.94 -5.40 -3.98
C LYS A 221 10.39 -4.17 -4.77
N LYS A 222 9.59 -3.10 -4.85
CA LYS A 222 9.97 -1.82 -5.48
C LYS A 222 11.23 -1.25 -4.81
N ARG A 223 11.25 -1.18 -3.48
CA ARG A 223 12.42 -0.69 -2.72
C ARG A 223 13.63 -1.60 -2.86
N LEU A 224 13.42 -2.91 -2.96
CA LEU A 224 14.48 -3.89 -3.17
C LEU A 224 15.12 -3.75 -4.56
N LYS A 225 14.32 -3.57 -5.61
CA LYS A 225 14.80 -3.26 -6.97
C LYS A 225 15.64 -2.00 -6.99
N GLU A 226 15.17 -0.96 -6.30
CA GLU A 226 15.88 0.31 -6.18
C GLU A 226 17.22 0.18 -5.43
N PHE A 227 17.23 -0.54 -4.32
CA PHE A 227 18.46 -0.85 -3.57
C PHE A 227 19.48 -1.56 -4.46
N VAL A 228 19.07 -2.62 -5.16
CA VAL A 228 19.94 -3.37 -6.09
C VAL A 228 20.46 -2.47 -7.20
N TYR A 229 19.60 -1.65 -7.81
CA TYR A 229 19.99 -0.70 -8.86
C TYR A 229 21.07 0.28 -8.38
N VAL A 230 20.90 0.85 -7.19
CA VAL A 230 21.88 1.78 -6.60
C VAL A 230 23.21 1.08 -6.36
N LEU A 231 23.21 -0.12 -5.76
CA LEU A 231 24.45 -0.86 -5.52
C LEU A 231 25.16 -1.25 -6.82
N GLN A 232 24.41 -1.64 -7.85
CA GLN A 232 24.96 -1.96 -9.18
C GLN A 232 25.67 -0.75 -9.80
N ASN A 233 25.05 0.43 -9.75
CA ASN A 233 25.67 1.65 -10.27
C ASN A 233 26.92 2.05 -9.48
N ILE A 234 26.90 1.89 -8.15
CA ILE A 234 28.08 2.13 -7.31
C ILE A 234 29.22 1.19 -7.69
N LEU A 235 28.92 -0.10 -7.91
CA LEU A 235 29.91 -1.09 -8.33
C LEU A 235 30.49 -0.74 -9.72
N LEU A 236 29.64 -0.38 -10.67
CA LEU A 236 30.03 -0.02 -12.03
C LEU A 236 30.95 1.21 -12.06
N LEU A 237 30.61 2.28 -11.31
CA LEU A 237 31.45 3.48 -11.19
C LEU A 237 32.85 3.16 -10.64
N ARG A 238 32.97 2.19 -9.74
CA ARG A 238 34.27 1.79 -9.19
C ARG A 238 35.09 0.97 -10.17
N LEU A 239 34.45 0.09 -10.94
CA LEU A 239 35.12 -0.69 -11.99
C LEU A 239 35.69 0.24 -13.07
N GLN A 240 34.89 1.19 -13.55
CA GLN A 240 35.35 2.20 -14.52
C GLN A 240 36.53 3.04 -14.00
N LYS A 241 36.51 3.44 -12.72
CA LYS A 241 37.63 4.16 -12.10
C LYS A 241 38.89 3.30 -11.97
N LYS A 242 38.76 1.99 -11.80
CA LYS A 242 39.89 1.06 -11.72
C LYS A 242 40.52 0.84 -13.09
N GLU A 243 39.71 0.76 -14.14
CA GLU A 243 40.17 0.64 -15.52
C GLU A 243 40.90 1.90 -16.01
N ARG A 244 40.40 3.10 -15.68
CA ARG A 244 41.09 4.37 -16.02
C ARG A 244 42.42 4.59 -15.29
N LYS A 245 42.72 3.79 -14.26
CA LYS A 245 43.96 3.86 -13.47
C LYS A 245 44.96 2.77 -13.86
N LYS A 246 44.57 1.87 -14.76
CA LYS A 246 45.46 0.90 -15.41
C LYS A 246 45.89 1.48 -16.74
#